data_AF-E0UQ13-F1
#
_entry.id   AF-E0UQ13-F1
#
_cell.length_a   1.000
_cell.length_b   1.000
_cell.length_c   1.000
_cell.angle_alpha   90.00
_cell.angle_beta   90.00
_cell.angle_gamma   90.00
#
_symmetry.space_group_name_H-M   'P 1'
#
loop_
_entity.id
_entity.type
_entity.pdbx_description
1 polymer ?
#
loop_
_entity_poly.entity_id
_entity_poly.type
_entity_poly.pdbx_seq_one_letter_code
_entity_poly.pdbx_strand_id
1 'polypeptide(L)'
;MKKIFLLLYLCCLIGLYADEKTPSDVYSQSMVLKQMVGELRRENGITQPLKKVEQQHNKLPRHVIQKTLEVLTKVNKYREIYKFGLITVPPVPPRKITPQDVYNNVIRLKEEIHYLLKNQKTHFTFKQYKGKTPSDVYQVLWTVSLGFDSLIGQGFTPTDVYIQSEQIVERIKFLRSSQREYNDIKMPSKKPNLHPNHALYASRDLIKAISEDEKKLWMAPVPVPRIKQKVISPTEVYDSLQTVKAELNRLSRRLGIERSFPPQKPKTKKTPSDVVQNLEYAKALLPTFSFSHRLNQYPQKSLIKTPNEVYALSEFILHKIMHIKEQGGIQIKAKKVPYVYGLQPIYVYVKGLEDLEKVSRLKALEGFYPSQIPDAPNTKITPSEVYELILRLDDEINLIYNAKKYNYNFISYRNYLDKKIYQDKTPSDVYNKLWKISYELDTILNQQYTPNETYTLALKLYKNVQIISDNFLHKHINIAMLPHEARSPHDVFLQSLQLMKILTKIKKRGNVDSATIAIPRDKIITPNSVYNALRLISGTVSELHIYYGMEYKGNKSNKIFQGKTPSDIYSVIEATNTLTKQILKDGSYAH
;
A
#
# COMPACT_ATOMS: atom_id res chain seq x y z
N MET A 1 -26.48 38.84 -24.86
CA MET A 1 -25.03 38.72 -24.55
C MET A 1 -24.71 38.22 -23.13
N LYS A 2 -25.31 38.74 -22.03
CA LYS A 2 -25.01 38.27 -20.66
C LYS A 2 -25.24 36.76 -20.39
N LYS A 3 -26.22 36.12 -21.03
CA LYS A 3 -26.47 34.66 -20.91
C LYS A 3 -25.43 33.78 -21.62
N ILE A 4 -24.77 34.28 -22.66
CA ILE A 4 -23.70 33.56 -23.39
C ILE A 4 -22.41 33.54 -22.57
N PHE A 5 -22.12 34.62 -21.84
CA PHE A 5 -20.96 34.69 -20.94
C PHE A 5 -21.08 33.77 -19.72
N LEU A 6 -22.30 33.56 -19.19
CA LEU A 6 -22.54 32.61 -18.10
C LEU A 6 -22.38 31.15 -18.55
N LEU A 7 -22.75 30.83 -19.79
CA LEU A 7 -22.59 29.49 -20.36
C LEU A 7 -21.10 29.16 -20.62
N LEU A 8 -20.31 30.15 -21.06
CA LEU A 8 -18.87 29.99 -21.27
C LEU A 8 -18.12 29.78 -19.94
N TYR A 9 -18.52 30.45 -18.87
CA TYR A 9 -17.92 30.26 -17.54
C TYR A 9 -18.28 28.89 -16.93
N LEU A 10 -19.46 28.34 -17.23
CA LEU A 10 -19.86 27.00 -16.77
C LEU A 10 -19.13 25.87 -17.52
N CYS A 11 -18.78 26.07 -18.80
CA CYS A 11 -18.05 25.07 -19.60
C CYS A 11 -16.56 24.96 -19.25
N CYS A 12 -15.95 25.94 -18.60
CA CYS A 12 -14.53 25.89 -18.22
C CYS A 12 -14.25 25.18 -16.89
N LEU A 13 -15.27 24.65 -16.20
CA LEU A 13 -15.10 23.85 -14.98
C LEU A 13 -15.06 22.34 -15.26
N ILE A 14 -14.62 21.92 -16.45
CA ILE A 14 -14.25 20.52 -16.70
C ILE A 14 -12.96 20.28 -15.93
N GLY A 15 -13.09 19.94 -14.64
CA GLY A 15 -11.96 19.56 -13.80
C GLY A 15 -11.23 18.38 -14.44
N LEU A 16 -9.98 18.59 -14.82
CA LEU A 16 -9.05 17.55 -15.25
C LEU A 16 -8.71 16.69 -14.02
N TYR A 17 -9.59 15.76 -13.66
CA TYR A 17 -9.27 14.75 -12.68
C TYR A 17 -8.41 13.68 -13.35
N ALA A 18 -7.27 13.34 -12.75
CA ALA A 18 -6.47 12.19 -13.17
C ALA A 18 -7.38 10.96 -13.29
N ASP A 19 -7.33 10.28 -14.44
CA ASP A 19 -8.19 9.13 -14.70
C ASP A 19 -7.98 8.05 -13.63
N GLU A 20 -9.01 7.84 -12.81
CA GLU A 20 -9.04 6.76 -11.83
C GLU A 20 -8.80 5.43 -12.57
N LYS A 21 -7.88 4.61 -12.08
CA LYS A 21 -7.56 3.36 -12.77
C LYS A 21 -8.80 2.48 -12.86
N THR A 22 -8.97 1.87 -14.02
CA THR A 22 -10.11 1.02 -14.35
C THR A 22 -9.77 -0.46 -14.13
N PRO A 23 -10.77 -1.37 -14.10
CA PRO A 23 -10.48 -2.81 -14.09
C PRO A 23 -9.63 -3.28 -15.28
N SER A 24 -9.63 -2.56 -16.41
CA SER A 24 -8.79 -2.88 -17.57
C SER A 24 -7.31 -2.60 -17.33
N ASP A 25 -6.99 -1.54 -16.59
CA ASP A 25 -5.62 -1.25 -16.17
C ASP A 25 -5.11 -2.30 -15.19
N VAL A 26 -5.96 -2.67 -14.23
CA VAL A 26 -5.65 -3.73 -13.27
C VAL A 26 -5.43 -5.07 -13.98
N TYR A 27 -6.29 -5.41 -14.94
CA TYR A 27 -6.16 -6.63 -15.75
C TYR A 27 -4.83 -6.66 -16.51
N SER A 28 -4.46 -5.55 -17.15
CA SER A 28 -3.21 -5.40 -17.89
C SER A 28 -1.99 -5.68 -17.00
N GLN A 29 -1.96 -5.14 -15.78
CA GLN A 29 -0.90 -5.42 -14.82
C GLN A 29 -0.96 -6.86 -14.29
N SER A 30 -2.15 -7.42 -14.11
CA SER A 30 -2.35 -8.79 -13.63
C SER A 30 -1.86 -9.83 -14.65
N MET A 31 -1.95 -9.51 -15.95
CA MET A 31 -1.38 -10.35 -17.01
C MET A 31 0.15 -10.37 -16.96
N VAL A 32 0.80 -9.22 -16.69
CA VAL A 32 2.26 -9.18 -16.46
C VAL A 32 2.63 -9.99 -15.23
N LEU A 33 1.89 -9.82 -14.13
CA LEU A 33 2.07 -10.61 -12.90
C LEU A 33 1.98 -12.13 -13.16
N LYS A 34 1.04 -12.56 -13.99
CA LYS A 34 0.90 -13.96 -14.42
C LYS A 34 2.12 -14.46 -15.19
N GLN A 35 2.70 -13.64 -16.07
CA GLN A 35 3.95 -14.00 -16.77
C GLN A 35 5.12 -14.15 -15.78
N MET A 36 5.24 -13.23 -14.82
CA MET A 36 6.29 -13.26 -13.79
C MET A 36 6.22 -14.52 -12.92
N VAL A 37 5.02 -14.94 -12.51
CA VAL A 37 4.85 -16.21 -11.78
C VAL A 37 5.16 -17.42 -12.66
N GLY A 38 4.86 -17.34 -13.97
CA GLY A 38 5.28 -18.36 -14.93
C GLY A 38 6.81 -18.50 -15.01
N GLU A 39 7.53 -17.37 -15.01
CA GLU A 39 9.00 -17.35 -14.98
C GLU A 39 9.55 -17.90 -13.67
N LEU A 40 9.03 -17.44 -12.54
CA LEU A 40 9.43 -17.92 -11.21
C LEU A 40 9.27 -19.44 -11.09
N ARG A 41 8.17 -20.00 -11.63
CA ARG A 41 7.95 -21.46 -11.71
C ARG A 41 9.02 -22.15 -12.54
N ARG A 42 9.36 -21.61 -13.71
CA ARG A 42 10.40 -22.17 -14.59
C ARG A 42 11.78 -22.16 -13.93
N GLU A 43 12.15 -21.07 -13.27
CA GLU A 43 13.41 -20.95 -12.51
C GLU A 43 13.53 -21.94 -11.33
N ASN A 44 12.39 -22.48 -10.88
CA ASN A 44 12.27 -23.52 -9.85
C ASN A 44 11.98 -24.92 -10.44
N GLY A 45 12.18 -25.12 -11.75
CA GLY A 45 12.05 -26.44 -12.40
C GLY A 45 10.60 -26.91 -12.63
N ILE A 46 9.61 -26.04 -12.45
CA ILE A 46 8.19 -26.36 -12.61
C ILE A 46 7.77 -26.01 -14.05
N THR A 47 7.65 -27.03 -14.90
CA THR A 47 7.35 -26.88 -16.33
C THR A 47 5.86 -26.97 -16.67
N GLN A 48 5.02 -27.48 -15.77
CA GLN A 48 3.60 -27.66 -16.04
C GLN A 48 2.92 -26.30 -16.28
N PRO A 49 2.01 -26.17 -17.27
CA PRO A 49 1.34 -24.92 -17.56
C PRO A 49 0.50 -24.44 -16.36
N LEU A 50 0.30 -23.13 -16.25
CA LEU A 50 -0.59 -22.56 -15.24
C LEU A 50 -2.02 -23.10 -15.45
N LYS A 51 -2.62 -23.63 -14.38
CA LYS A 51 -3.98 -24.17 -14.42
C LYS A 51 -4.98 -23.09 -14.86
N LYS A 52 -5.76 -23.39 -15.91
CA LYS A 52 -6.86 -22.52 -16.32
C LYS A 52 -7.95 -22.56 -15.24
N VAL A 53 -8.46 -21.39 -14.88
CA VAL A 53 -9.56 -21.24 -13.93
C VAL A 53 -10.78 -20.69 -14.65
N GLU A 54 -11.95 -21.20 -14.29
CA GLU A 54 -13.22 -20.66 -14.79
C GLU A 54 -13.46 -19.27 -14.21
N GLN A 55 -14.10 -18.40 -15.00
CA GLN A 55 -14.43 -17.07 -14.54
C GLN A 55 -15.54 -17.14 -13.47
N GLN A 56 -15.33 -16.45 -12.36
CA GLN A 56 -16.41 -16.20 -11.39
C GLN A 56 -17.09 -14.88 -11.74
N HIS A 57 -18.40 -14.91 -11.99
CA HIS A 57 -19.18 -13.72 -12.34
C HIS A 57 -19.48 -12.85 -11.09
N ASN A 58 -19.90 -11.60 -11.33
CA ASN A 58 -20.35 -10.66 -10.31
C ASN A 58 -19.30 -10.33 -9.24
N LYS A 59 -18.02 -10.38 -9.59
CA LYS A 59 -16.95 -9.91 -8.69
C LYS A 59 -16.89 -8.39 -8.71
N LEU A 60 -16.47 -7.84 -7.57
CA LEU A 60 -16.36 -6.41 -7.31
C LEU A 60 -14.94 -6.12 -6.80
N PRO A 61 -14.44 -4.87 -6.85
CA PRO A 61 -13.06 -4.55 -6.46
C PRO A 61 -12.66 -5.07 -5.07
N ARG A 62 -13.59 -5.07 -4.10
CA ARG A 62 -13.36 -5.64 -2.76
C ARG A 62 -13.12 -7.16 -2.73
N HIS A 63 -13.56 -7.91 -3.74
CA HIS A 63 -13.23 -9.33 -3.89
C HIS A 63 -11.85 -9.49 -4.50
N VAL A 64 -11.55 -8.66 -5.49
CA VAL A 64 -10.26 -8.66 -6.18
C VAL A 64 -9.13 -8.27 -5.22
N ILE A 65 -9.32 -7.26 -4.36
CA ILE A 65 -8.33 -6.89 -3.35
C ILE A 65 -8.04 -8.05 -2.39
N GLN A 66 -9.06 -8.77 -1.89
CA GLN A 66 -8.82 -9.93 -1.02
C GLN A 66 -8.05 -11.03 -1.75
N LYS A 67 -8.32 -11.22 -3.05
CA LYS A 67 -7.54 -12.14 -3.88
C LYS A 67 -6.09 -11.69 -4.02
N THR A 68 -5.79 -10.39 -4.12
CA THR A 68 -4.40 -9.91 -4.08
C THR A 68 -3.74 -10.18 -2.73
N LEU A 69 -4.45 -10.01 -1.60
CA LEU A 69 -3.93 -10.30 -0.26
C LEU A 69 -3.65 -11.80 -0.06
N GLU A 70 -4.48 -12.67 -0.64
CA GLU A 70 -4.24 -14.11 -0.68
C GLU A 70 -2.93 -14.43 -1.41
N VAL A 71 -2.68 -13.82 -2.58
CA VAL A 71 -1.42 -14.02 -3.32
C VAL A 71 -0.24 -13.50 -2.50
N LEU A 72 -0.34 -12.35 -1.82
CA LEU A 72 0.71 -11.86 -0.92
C LEU A 72 0.97 -12.84 0.24
N THR A 73 -0.07 -13.48 0.76
CA THR A 73 0.08 -14.51 1.80
C THR A 73 0.84 -15.72 1.26
N LYS A 74 0.61 -16.13 0.02
CA LYS A 74 1.39 -17.20 -0.64
C LYS A 74 2.83 -16.78 -0.94
N VAL A 75 3.06 -15.53 -1.34
CA VAL A 75 4.41 -14.96 -1.47
C VAL A 75 5.15 -15.06 -0.13
N ASN A 76 4.50 -14.74 0.99
CA ASN A 76 5.10 -14.90 2.32
C ASN A 76 5.44 -16.36 2.65
N LYS A 77 4.57 -17.31 2.34
CA LYS A 77 4.87 -18.74 2.51
C LYS A 77 6.07 -19.18 1.69
N TYR A 78 6.14 -18.74 0.43
CA TYR A 78 7.31 -18.99 -0.40
C TYR A 78 8.58 -18.40 0.24
N ARG A 79 8.53 -17.14 0.68
CA ARG A 79 9.66 -16.49 1.36
C ARG A 79 10.04 -17.19 2.67
N GLU A 80 9.10 -17.76 3.41
CA GLU A 80 9.37 -18.55 4.62
C GLU A 80 10.11 -19.86 4.29
N ILE A 81 9.63 -20.61 3.29
CA ILE A 81 10.26 -21.87 2.82
C ILE A 81 11.72 -21.63 2.40
N TYR A 82 11.97 -20.54 1.67
CA TYR A 82 13.31 -20.19 1.15
C TYR A 82 14.09 -19.24 2.06
N LYS A 83 13.61 -18.95 3.27
CA LYS A 83 14.26 -18.07 4.27
C LYS A 83 14.60 -16.67 3.76
N PHE A 84 13.81 -16.11 2.84
CA PHE A 84 13.96 -14.74 2.34
C PHE A 84 13.42 -13.67 3.29
N GLY A 85 12.86 -14.07 4.43
CA GLY A 85 12.24 -13.17 5.40
C GLY A 85 10.89 -12.65 4.94
N LEU A 86 9.94 -12.48 5.87
CA LEU A 86 8.56 -12.11 5.53
C LEU A 86 8.44 -10.67 5.03
N ILE A 87 7.37 -10.41 4.29
CA ILE A 87 6.88 -9.07 3.93
C ILE A 87 5.53 -8.82 4.59
N THR A 88 5.15 -7.55 4.72
CA THR A 88 3.85 -7.21 5.31
C THR A 88 2.69 -7.56 4.39
N VAL A 89 1.56 -7.99 4.95
CA VAL A 89 0.29 -8.08 4.22
C VAL A 89 -0.59 -6.91 4.69
N PRO A 90 -0.95 -5.96 3.80
CA PRO A 90 -1.68 -4.78 4.21
C PRO A 90 -3.09 -5.18 4.66
N PRO A 91 -3.66 -4.48 5.66
CA PRO A 91 -5.08 -4.66 5.98
C PRO A 91 -5.94 -4.16 4.82
N VAL A 92 -7.19 -4.61 4.76
CA VAL A 92 -8.17 -4.05 3.82
C VAL A 92 -8.59 -2.67 4.34
N PRO A 93 -8.50 -1.60 3.52
CA PRO A 93 -8.92 -0.27 3.93
C PRO A 93 -10.37 -0.25 4.43
N PRO A 94 -10.70 0.53 5.49
CA PRO A 94 -12.05 0.66 6.02
C PRO A 94 -12.98 1.54 5.15
N ARG A 95 -12.66 1.71 3.87
CA ARG A 95 -13.37 2.56 2.91
C ARG A 95 -13.87 1.74 1.72
N LYS A 96 -14.58 2.41 0.79
CA LYS A 96 -14.98 1.76 -0.46
C LYS A 96 -13.72 1.41 -1.24
N ILE A 97 -13.57 0.12 -1.57
CA ILE A 97 -12.47 -0.35 -2.41
C ILE A 97 -12.78 -0.01 -3.86
N THR A 98 -11.82 0.66 -4.50
CA THR A 98 -11.83 1.10 -5.89
C THR A 98 -10.92 0.22 -6.75
N PRO A 99 -10.99 0.27 -8.09
CA PRO A 99 -10.00 -0.41 -8.92
C PRO A 99 -8.59 0.21 -8.76
N GLN A 100 -8.46 1.47 -8.36
CA GLN A 100 -7.18 2.08 -8.00
C GLN A 100 -6.49 1.34 -6.83
N ASP A 101 -7.24 1.00 -5.77
CA ASP A 101 -6.70 0.26 -4.62
C ASP A 101 -6.18 -1.12 -5.04
N VAL A 102 -6.91 -1.77 -5.94
CA VAL A 102 -6.54 -3.07 -6.51
C VAL A 102 -5.31 -2.91 -7.40
N TYR A 103 -5.26 -1.88 -8.25
CA TYR A 103 -4.11 -1.57 -9.10
C TYR A 103 -2.83 -1.45 -8.26
N ASN A 104 -2.87 -0.64 -7.20
CA ASN A 104 -1.74 -0.42 -6.31
C ASN A 104 -1.25 -1.73 -5.66
N ASN A 105 -2.16 -2.61 -5.26
CA ASN A 105 -1.80 -3.92 -4.70
C ASN A 105 -1.25 -4.91 -5.73
N VAL A 106 -1.74 -4.88 -6.97
CA VAL A 106 -1.17 -5.68 -8.07
C VAL A 106 0.22 -5.18 -8.44
N ILE A 107 0.45 -3.86 -8.48
CA ILE A 107 1.79 -3.30 -8.69
C ILE A 107 2.73 -3.75 -7.57
N ARG A 108 2.31 -3.66 -6.30
CA ARG A 108 3.08 -4.19 -5.17
C ARG A 108 3.42 -5.66 -5.39
N LEU A 109 2.44 -6.52 -5.66
CA LEU A 109 2.64 -7.95 -5.91
C LEU A 109 3.68 -8.22 -7.00
N LYS A 110 3.61 -7.49 -8.12
CA LYS A 110 4.57 -7.63 -9.22
C LYS A 110 6.00 -7.40 -8.73
N GLU A 111 6.24 -6.31 -8.02
CA GLU A 111 7.57 -5.98 -7.52
C GLU A 111 8.05 -6.95 -6.43
N GLU A 112 7.16 -7.38 -5.53
CA GLU A 112 7.53 -8.40 -4.53
C GLU A 112 7.96 -9.71 -5.21
N ILE A 113 7.33 -10.08 -6.33
CA ILE A 113 7.74 -11.23 -7.14
C ILE A 113 9.00 -10.95 -7.95
N HIS A 114 9.22 -9.71 -8.41
CA HIS A 114 10.45 -9.33 -9.10
C HIS A 114 11.69 -9.62 -8.26
N TYR A 115 11.65 -9.33 -6.96
CA TYR A 115 12.75 -9.64 -6.03
C TYR A 115 12.98 -11.15 -5.82
N LEU A 116 12.02 -12.00 -6.19
CA LEU A 116 12.13 -13.45 -6.07
C LEU A 116 12.66 -14.11 -7.35
N LEU A 117 12.70 -13.39 -8.47
CA LEU A 117 13.26 -13.89 -9.73
C LEU A 117 14.79 -13.92 -9.65
N LYS A 118 15.39 -15.00 -10.13
CA LYS A 118 16.85 -15.13 -10.29
C LYS A 118 17.34 -14.17 -11.38
N ASN A 119 16.65 -14.11 -12.52
CA ASN A 119 16.95 -13.15 -13.58
C ASN A 119 16.04 -11.92 -13.50
N GLN A 120 16.46 -10.92 -12.73
CA GLN A 120 15.75 -9.64 -12.62
C GLN A 120 15.80 -8.79 -13.91
N LYS A 121 16.57 -9.18 -14.93
CA LYS A 121 16.61 -8.48 -16.23
C LYS A 121 15.55 -8.99 -17.20
N THR A 122 14.81 -10.03 -16.85
CA THR A 122 13.75 -10.57 -17.72
C THR A 122 12.69 -9.52 -18.02
N HIS A 123 12.48 -9.26 -19.30
CA HIS A 123 11.44 -8.34 -19.77
C HIS A 123 10.11 -9.08 -19.94
N PHE A 124 9.05 -8.52 -19.38
CA PHE A 124 7.70 -9.05 -19.47
C PHE A 124 6.85 -8.18 -20.39
N THR A 125 6.10 -8.81 -21.28
CA THR A 125 5.29 -8.11 -22.29
C THR A 125 4.09 -7.44 -21.63
N PHE A 126 4.08 -6.12 -21.62
CA PHE A 126 2.91 -5.33 -21.25
C PHE A 126 1.98 -5.15 -22.45
N LYS A 127 0.69 -5.44 -22.26
CA LYS A 127 -0.37 -5.16 -23.24
C LYS A 127 -1.50 -4.44 -22.53
N GLN A 128 -1.93 -3.31 -23.09
CA GLN A 128 -3.11 -2.61 -22.61
C GLN A 128 -4.37 -3.34 -23.09
N TYR A 129 -5.27 -3.64 -22.16
CA TYR A 129 -6.58 -4.23 -22.45
C TYR A 129 -7.68 -3.17 -22.26
N LYS A 130 -8.85 -3.40 -22.85
CA LYS A 130 -10.06 -2.57 -22.70
C LYS A 130 -11.26 -3.47 -22.40
N GLY A 131 -12.34 -2.88 -21.84
CA GLY A 131 -13.61 -3.56 -21.59
C GLY A 131 -13.55 -4.69 -20.56
N LYS A 132 -12.57 -4.68 -19.65
CA LYS A 132 -12.44 -5.70 -18.60
C LYS A 132 -13.26 -5.36 -17.38
N THR A 133 -13.65 -6.39 -16.66
CA THR A 133 -14.44 -6.34 -15.43
C THR A 133 -13.60 -6.81 -14.23
N PRO A 134 -14.03 -6.54 -12.98
CA PRO A 134 -13.37 -7.11 -11.82
C PRO A 134 -13.38 -8.66 -11.81
N SER A 135 -14.34 -9.30 -12.47
CA SER A 135 -14.39 -10.76 -12.65
C SER A 135 -13.25 -11.29 -13.50
N ASP A 136 -12.89 -10.59 -14.59
CA ASP A 136 -11.73 -10.94 -15.41
C ASP A 136 -10.42 -10.84 -14.61
N VAL A 137 -10.27 -9.76 -13.84
CA VAL A 137 -9.10 -9.55 -12.97
C VAL A 137 -9.01 -10.66 -11.92
N TYR A 138 -10.13 -10.98 -11.26
CA TYR A 138 -10.19 -12.05 -10.26
C TYR A 138 -9.75 -13.39 -10.84
N GLN A 139 -10.18 -13.72 -12.06
CA GLN A 139 -9.80 -14.94 -12.76
C GLN A 139 -8.28 -15.03 -13.00
N VAL A 140 -7.67 -13.93 -13.46
CA VAL A 140 -6.20 -13.87 -13.66
C VAL A 140 -5.47 -14.04 -12.33
N LEU A 141 -5.86 -13.31 -11.28
CA LEU A 141 -5.24 -13.42 -9.97
C LEU A 141 -5.47 -14.78 -9.30
N TRP A 142 -6.59 -15.45 -9.60
CA TRP A 142 -6.81 -16.82 -9.15
C TRP A 142 -5.88 -17.80 -9.87
N THR A 143 -5.65 -17.62 -11.17
CA THR A 143 -4.63 -18.39 -11.92
C THR A 143 -3.23 -18.18 -11.32
N VAL A 144 -2.89 -16.93 -10.97
CA VAL A 144 -1.63 -16.57 -10.28
C VAL A 144 -1.54 -17.28 -8.93
N SER A 145 -2.60 -17.22 -8.12
CA SER A 145 -2.67 -17.88 -6.80
C SER A 145 -2.43 -19.40 -6.93
N LEU A 146 -3.09 -20.08 -7.87
CA LEU A 146 -2.87 -21.51 -8.10
C LEU A 146 -1.47 -21.82 -8.64
N GLY A 147 -0.86 -20.91 -9.42
CA GLY A 147 0.54 -21.04 -9.84
C GLY A 147 1.52 -21.12 -8.67
N PHE A 148 1.21 -20.44 -7.55
CA PHE A 148 2.00 -20.55 -6.33
C PHE A 148 1.83 -21.88 -5.61
N ASP A 149 0.74 -22.64 -5.81
CA ASP A 149 0.54 -23.90 -5.09
C ASP A 149 1.67 -24.89 -5.36
N SER A 150 2.15 -24.96 -6.61
CA SER A 150 3.31 -25.78 -6.98
C SER A 150 4.64 -25.23 -6.44
N LEU A 151 4.76 -23.90 -6.26
CA LEU A 151 5.97 -23.28 -5.69
C LEU A 151 6.09 -23.54 -4.18
N ILE A 152 4.97 -23.77 -3.49
CA ILE A 152 4.92 -24.03 -2.04
C ILE A 152 4.52 -25.49 -1.72
N GLY A 153 4.56 -26.37 -2.71
CA GLY A 153 4.25 -27.81 -2.59
C GLY A 153 2.75 -28.14 -2.72
N GLN A 154 1.92 -27.73 -1.74
CA GLN A 154 0.52 -28.17 -1.64
C GLN A 154 -0.51 -27.04 -1.47
N GLY A 155 -0.14 -25.80 -1.77
CA GLY A 155 -1.03 -24.65 -1.61
C GLY A 155 -1.33 -24.30 -0.15
N PHE A 156 -2.58 -23.95 0.14
CA PHE A 156 -3.04 -23.79 1.52
C PHE A 156 -3.37 -25.13 2.16
N THR A 157 -3.08 -25.25 3.46
CA THR A 157 -3.41 -26.41 4.30
C THR A 157 -4.70 -26.16 5.07
N PRO A 158 -5.36 -27.18 5.63
CA PRO A 158 -6.50 -26.99 6.52
C PRO A 158 -6.20 -26.08 7.72
N THR A 159 -4.96 -26.08 8.21
CA THR A 159 -4.51 -25.17 9.28
C THR A 159 -4.57 -23.71 8.85
N ASP A 160 -4.19 -23.38 7.62
CA ASP A 160 -4.29 -22.00 7.12
C ASP A 160 -5.74 -21.54 6.98
N VAL A 161 -6.60 -22.45 6.52
CA VAL A 161 -8.04 -22.20 6.39
C VAL A 161 -8.67 -22.00 7.78
N TYR A 162 -8.24 -22.77 8.78
CA TYR A 162 -8.68 -22.61 10.16
C TYR A 162 -8.29 -21.26 10.74
N ILE A 163 -7.03 -20.82 10.57
CA ILE A 163 -6.59 -19.48 11.01
C ILE A 163 -7.49 -18.40 10.43
N GLN A 164 -7.86 -18.53 9.14
CA GLN A 164 -8.76 -17.57 8.50
C GLN A 164 -10.20 -17.66 9.04
N SER A 165 -10.70 -18.86 9.36
CA SER A 165 -12.04 -19.02 9.94
C SER A 165 -12.11 -18.49 11.38
N GLU A 166 -11.05 -18.61 12.17
CA GLU A 166 -10.95 -17.96 13.49
C GLU A 166 -11.03 -16.43 13.38
N GLN A 167 -10.30 -15.83 12.42
CA GLN A 167 -10.41 -14.39 12.17
C GLN A 167 -11.85 -13.97 11.79
N ILE A 168 -12.57 -14.82 11.06
CA ILE A 168 -13.98 -14.59 10.71
C ILE A 168 -14.87 -14.64 11.95
N VAL A 169 -14.68 -15.63 12.83
CA VAL A 169 -15.40 -15.75 14.10
C VAL A 169 -15.17 -14.50 14.96
N GLU A 170 -13.93 -14.08 15.18
CA GLU A 170 -13.61 -12.90 15.99
C GLU A 170 -14.21 -11.60 15.41
N ARG A 171 -14.20 -11.48 14.08
CA ARG A 171 -14.85 -10.36 13.41
C ARG A 171 -16.37 -10.37 13.62
N ILE A 172 -17.03 -11.53 13.53
CA ILE A 172 -18.47 -11.62 13.75
C ILE A 172 -18.82 -11.38 15.22
N LYS A 173 -18.03 -11.85 16.18
CA LYS A 173 -18.18 -11.48 17.60
C LYS A 173 -18.10 -9.95 17.79
N PHE A 174 -17.18 -9.29 17.10
CA PHE A 174 -17.09 -7.83 17.11
C PHE A 174 -18.31 -7.16 16.46
N LEU A 175 -18.78 -7.65 15.31
CA LEU A 175 -20.02 -7.16 14.70
C LEU A 175 -21.20 -7.32 15.66
N ARG A 176 -21.35 -8.49 16.26
CA ARG A 176 -22.40 -8.83 17.22
C ARG A 176 -22.39 -7.92 18.45
N SER A 177 -21.22 -7.77 19.09
CA SER A 177 -21.05 -6.86 20.24
C SER A 177 -21.26 -5.39 19.88
N SER A 178 -20.91 -4.96 18.66
CA SER A 178 -21.21 -3.60 18.19
C SER A 178 -22.72 -3.33 18.08
N GLN A 179 -23.51 -4.39 17.90
CA GLN A 179 -24.97 -4.36 17.90
C GLN A 179 -25.58 -4.60 19.27
N ARG A 180 -24.77 -4.67 20.34
CA ARG A 180 -25.18 -4.94 21.72
C ARG A 180 -25.87 -6.30 21.92
N GLU A 181 -25.58 -7.26 21.06
CA GLU A 181 -26.05 -8.64 21.22
C GLU A 181 -25.01 -9.45 22.03
N TYR A 182 -25.23 -9.60 23.34
CA TYR A 182 -24.28 -10.25 24.26
C TYR A 182 -24.66 -11.68 24.65
N ASN A 183 -25.76 -12.21 24.11
CA ASN A 183 -26.20 -13.57 24.42
C ASN A 183 -25.10 -14.58 24.06
N ASP A 184 -24.77 -15.45 25.01
CA ASP A 184 -23.79 -16.51 24.79
C ASP A 184 -24.37 -17.54 23.83
N ILE A 185 -23.64 -17.79 22.76
CA ILE A 185 -23.98 -18.80 21.76
C ILE A 185 -22.96 -19.90 21.92
N LYS A 186 -23.43 -21.07 22.33
CA LYS A 186 -22.58 -22.24 22.50
C LYS A 186 -21.98 -22.65 21.16
N MET A 187 -20.67 -22.87 21.15
CA MET A 187 -19.98 -23.41 19.97
C MET A 187 -20.56 -24.80 19.64
N PRO A 188 -20.92 -25.08 18.37
CA PRO A 188 -21.43 -26.39 17.97
C PRO A 188 -20.39 -27.49 18.21
N SER A 189 -20.85 -28.73 18.44
CA SER A 189 -19.94 -29.87 18.62
C SER A 189 -19.15 -30.15 17.34
N LYS A 190 -17.88 -30.54 17.50
CA LYS A 190 -17.01 -30.87 16.37
C LYS A 190 -17.45 -32.19 15.74
N LYS A 191 -17.81 -32.15 14.46
CA LYS A 191 -18.13 -33.34 13.65
C LYS A 191 -16.82 -33.99 13.15
N PRO A 192 -16.52 -35.26 13.46
CA PRO A 192 -15.28 -35.90 13.04
C PRO A 192 -15.25 -36.18 11.53
N ASN A 193 -14.05 -36.45 10.99
CA ASN A 193 -13.84 -36.96 9.63
C ASN A 193 -14.44 -36.12 8.48
N LEU A 194 -14.52 -34.80 8.65
CA LEU A 194 -14.98 -33.93 7.57
C LEU A 194 -13.86 -33.63 6.56
N HIS A 195 -14.28 -33.42 5.32
CA HIS A 195 -13.43 -33.11 4.18
C HIS A 195 -13.58 -31.64 3.74
N PRO A 196 -12.66 -31.09 2.92
CA PRO A 196 -12.73 -29.69 2.47
C PRO A 196 -14.03 -29.29 1.75
N ASN A 197 -14.71 -30.22 1.10
CA ASN A 197 -16.03 -29.98 0.51
C ASN A 197 -17.06 -29.53 1.56
N HIS A 198 -17.08 -30.14 2.75
CA HIS A 198 -17.96 -29.76 3.86
C HIS A 198 -17.65 -28.34 4.35
N ALA A 199 -16.37 -27.99 4.43
CA ALA A 199 -15.96 -26.63 4.78
C ALA A 199 -16.39 -25.60 3.72
N LEU A 200 -16.34 -25.97 2.43
CA LEU A 200 -16.84 -25.12 1.35
C LEU A 200 -18.37 -24.92 1.42
N TYR A 201 -19.13 -25.98 1.73
CA TYR A 201 -20.58 -25.88 1.96
C TYR A 201 -20.90 -24.99 3.17
N ALA A 202 -20.21 -25.15 4.29
CA ALA A 202 -20.38 -24.30 5.47
C ALA A 202 -20.05 -22.83 5.16
N SER A 203 -19.00 -22.57 4.37
CA SER A 203 -18.67 -21.22 3.90
C SER A 203 -19.78 -20.62 3.02
N ARG A 204 -20.34 -21.41 2.08
CA ARG A 204 -21.47 -20.98 1.25
C ARG A 204 -22.69 -20.64 2.10
N ASP A 205 -22.99 -21.43 3.12
CA ASP A 205 -24.11 -21.19 4.02
C ASP A 205 -23.91 -19.91 4.85
N LEU A 206 -22.68 -19.61 5.25
CA LEU A 206 -22.32 -18.35 5.89
C LEU A 206 -22.49 -17.17 4.91
N ILE A 207 -22.04 -17.30 3.66
CA ILE A 207 -22.27 -16.28 2.61
C ILE A 207 -23.77 -16.05 2.38
N LYS A 208 -24.59 -17.11 2.39
CA LYS A 208 -26.05 -16.99 2.28
C LYS A 208 -26.62 -16.19 3.45
N ALA A 209 -26.20 -16.46 4.69
CA ALA A 209 -26.64 -15.69 5.85
C ALA A 209 -26.23 -14.21 5.75
N ILE A 210 -24.97 -13.93 5.38
CA ILE A 210 -24.48 -12.56 5.12
C ILE A 210 -25.30 -11.87 4.02
N SER A 211 -25.63 -12.57 2.93
CA SER A 211 -26.45 -12.05 1.83
C SER A 211 -27.83 -11.60 2.31
N GLU A 212 -28.47 -12.35 3.21
CA GLU A 212 -29.75 -11.94 3.82
C GLU A 212 -29.59 -10.73 4.76
N ASP A 213 -28.52 -10.70 5.55
CA ASP A 213 -28.23 -9.55 6.42
C ASP A 213 -27.95 -8.27 5.63
N GLU A 214 -27.29 -8.39 4.48
CA GLU A 214 -27.07 -7.28 3.56
C GLU A 214 -28.40 -6.72 3.01
N LYS A 215 -29.39 -7.57 2.71
CA LYS A 215 -30.73 -7.10 2.31
C LYS A 215 -31.40 -6.31 3.44
N LYS A 216 -31.34 -6.82 4.67
CA LYS A 216 -31.91 -6.13 5.86
C LYS A 216 -31.25 -4.78 6.11
N LEU A 217 -29.99 -4.61 5.72
CA LEU A 217 -29.23 -3.36 5.83
C LEU A 217 -29.36 -2.45 4.60
N TRP A 218 -30.27 -2.77 3.68
CA TRP A 218 -30.50 -2.06 2.41
C TRP A 218 -29.25 -1.99 1.53
N MET A 219 -28.51 -3.10 1.45
CA MET A 219 -27.33 -3.25 0.62
C MET A 219 -27.62 -4.23 -0.52
N ALA A 220 -26.95 -4.04 -1.67
CA ALA A 220 -27.04 -4.98 -2.77
C ALA A 220 -26.40 -6.33 -2.36
N PRO A 221 -27.16 -7.42 -2.19
CA PRO A 221 -26.66 -8.64 -1.58
C PRO A 221 -25.56 -9.31 -2.41
N VAL A 222 -24.59 -9.92 -1.73
CA VAL A 222 -23.58 -10.78 -2.37
C VAL A 222 -24.25 -11.99 -3.03
N PRO A 223 -23.89 -12.33 -4.29
CA PRO A 223 -24.39 -13.54 -4.92
C PRO A 223 -23.84 -14.79 -4.24
N VAL A 224 -24.70 -15.75 -3.94
CA VAL A 224 -24.30 -17.04 -3.34
C VAL A 224 -23.75 -17.95 -4.44
N PRO A 225 -22.48 -18.39 -4.36
CA PRO A 225 -21.87 -19.22 -5.40
C PRO A 225 -22.52 -20.61 -5.46
N ARG A 226 -22.61 -21.17 -6.68
CA ARG A 226 -22.97 -22.58 -6.90
C ARG A 226 -21.72 -23.44 -6.75
N ILE A 227 -21.78 -24.47 -5.90
CA ILE A 227 -20.68 -25.40 -5.70
C ILE A 227 -20.79 -26.50 -6.76
N LYS A 228 -19.75 -26.69 -7.56
CA LYS A 228 -19.65 -27.82 -8.49
C LYS A 228 -19.27 -29.08 -7.72
N GLN A 229 -19.86 -30.22 -8.11
CA GLN A 229 -19.45 -31.53 -7.58
C GLN A 229 -18.09 -31.91 -8.15
N LYS A 230 -17.03 -31.71 -7.35
CA LYS A 230 -15.65 -32.11 -7.66
C LYS A 230 -14.87 -32.23 -6.35
N VAL A 231 -13.66 -32.77 -6.43
CA VAL A 231 -12.72 -32.74 -5.30
C VAL A 231 -12.36 -31.29 -4.99
N ILE A 232 -12.67 -30.86 -3.77
CA ILE A 232 -12.40 -29.51 -3.28
C ILE A 232 -11.06 -29.50 -2.54
N SER A 233 -10.20 -28.56 -2.90
CA SER A 233 -8.93 -28.31 -2.21
C SER A 233 -9.09 -27.32 -1.04
N PRO A 234 -8.20 -27.34 -0.03
CA PRO A 234 -8.21 -26.30 1.00
C PRO A 234 -7.98 -24.89 0.44
N THR A 235 -7.24 -24.75 -0.68
CA THR A 235 -7.10 -23.47 -1.40
C THR A 235 -8.44 -22.92 -1.88
N GLU A 236 -9.35 -23.76 -2.35
CA GLU A 236 -10.71 -23.33 -2.76
C GLU A 236 -11.58 -22.94 -1.55
N VAL A 237 -11.40 -23.60 -0.40
CA VAL A 237 -12.06 -23.17 0.84
C VAL A 237 -11.51 -21.81 1.29
N TYR A 238 -10.18 -21.62 1.27
CA TYR A 238 -9.53 -20.35 1.60
C TYR A 238 -10.05 -19.20 0.71
N ASP A 239 -10.17 -19.42 -0.59
CA ASP A 239 -10.77 -18.48 -1.55
C ASP A 239 -12.21 -18.09 -1.17
N SER A 240 -13.04 -19.08 -0.81
CA SER A 240 -14.41 -18.82 -0.36
C SER A 240 -14.44 -17.94 0.89
N LEU A 241 -13.54 -18.19 1.85
CA LEU A 241 -13.40 -17.37 3.06
C LEU A 241 -12.89 -15.95 2.76
N GLN A 242 -12.18 -15.72 1.64
CA GLN A 242 -11.82 -14.36 1.22
C GLN A 242 -13.05 -13.55 0.80
N THR A 243 -14.05 -14.21 0.18
CA THR A 243 -15.34 -13.59 -0.12
C THR A 243 -16.08 -13.23 1.18
N VAL A 244 -16.14 -14.15 2.15
CA VAL A 244 -16.69 -13.87 3.49
C VAL A 244 -16.01 -12.65 4.13
N LYS A 245 -14.67 -12.58 4.14
CA LYS A 245 -13.94 -11.43 4.70
C LYS A 245 -14.25 -10.12 3.98
N ALA A 246 -14.40 -10.14 2.65
CA ALA A 246 -14.78 -8.96 1.87
C ALA A 246 -16.15 -8.41 2.28
N GLU A 247 -17.14 -9.30 2.45
CA GLU A 247 -18.50 -8.89 2.78
C GLU A 247 -18.65 -8.51 4.25
N LEU A 248 -17.95 -9.17 5.18
CA LEU A 248 -17.89 -8.72 6.58
C LEU A 248 -17.23 -7.34 6.72
N ASN A 249 -16.20 -7.04 5.91
CA ASN A 249 -15.64 -5.68 5.81
C ASN A 249 -16.68 -4.68 5.27
N ARG A 250 -17.49 -5.10 4.28
CA ARG A 250 -18.55 -4.26 3.72
C ARG A 250 -19.63 -3.94 4.75
N LEU A 251 -20.03 -4.94 5.55
CA LEU A 251 -20.95 -4.77 6.69
C LEU A 251 -20.35 -3.83 7.75
N SER A 252 -19.10 -4.05 8.15
CA SER A 252 -18.41 -3.19 9.13
C SER A 252 -18.39 -1.72 8.67
N ARG A 253 -18.07 -1.48 7.40
CA ARG A 253 -18.10 -0.15 6.79
C ARG A 253 -19.52 0.44 6.76
N ARG A 254 -20.54 -0.35 6.42
CA ARG A 254 -21.95 0.10 6.47
C ARG A 254 -22.29 0.60 7.87
N LEU A 255 -21.88 -0.13 8.88
CA LEU A 255 -22.12 0.17 10.30
C LEU A 255 -21.19 1.26 10.87
N GLY A 256 -20.19 1.74 10.12
CA GLY A 256 -19.26 2.78 10.58
C GLY A 256 -18.22 2.28 11.60
N ILE A 257 -17.93 0.98 11.62
CA ILE A 257 -17.00 0.35 12.57
C ILE A 257 -15.80 -0.27 11.87
N GLU A 258 -14.66 -0.29 12.56
CA GLU A 258 -13.41 -0.86 12.07
C GLU A 258 -12.66 -1.54 13.21
N ARG A 259 -12.21 -2.78 12.99
CA ARG A 259 -11.27 -3.48 13.88
C ARG A 259 -10.43 -4.50 13.10
N SER A 260 -9.14 -4.57 13.44
CA SER A 260 -8.22 -5.60 12.95
C SER A 260 -8.15 -6.77 13.92
N PHE A 261 -8.00 -7.98 13.36
CA PHE A 261 -7.82 -9.21 14.13
C PHE A 261 -6.60 -9.93 13.56
N PRO A 262 -5.47 -9.96 14.29
CA PRO A 262 -4.27 -10.64 13.80
C PRO A 262 -4.54 -12.15 13.69
N PRO A 263 -3.92 -12.84 12.72
CA PRO A 263 -4.00 -14.29 12.66
C PRO A 263 -3.32 -14.89 13.90
N GLN A 264 -3.98 -15.84 14.56
CA GLN A 264 -3.40 -16.59 15.67
C GLN A 264 -2.86 -17.92 15.14
N LYS A 265 -1.61 -18.26 15.47
CA LYS A 265 -1.03 -19.56 15.09
C LYS A 265 -1.59 -20.62 16.03
N PRO A 266 -2.29 -21.65 15.53
CA PRO A 266 -2.82 -22.71 16.38
C PRO A 266 -1.67 -23.56 16.94
N LYS A 267 -1.82 -24.03 18.19
CA LYS A 267 -0.85 -24.91 18.85
C LYS A 267 -0.72 -26.28 18.17
N THR A 268 -1.79 -26.74 17.53
CA THR A 268 -1.88 -28.05 16.89
C THR A 268 -2.30 -27.92 15.44
N LYS A 269 -1.95 -28.93 14.62
CA LYS A 269 -2.47 -29.05 13.25
C LYS A 269 -4.00 -29.16 13.30
N LYS A 270 -4.67 -28.50 12.35
CA LYS A 270 -6.13 -28.44 12.28
C LYS A 270 -6.64 -29.23 11.08
N THR A 271 -7.90 -29.64 11.14
CA THR A 271 -8.55 -30.43 10.10
C THR A 271 -9.74 -29.67 9.50
N PRO A 272 -10.32 -30.13 8.37
CA PRO A 272 -11.53 -29.52 7.82
C PRO A 272 -12.71 -29.54 8.81
N SER A 273 -12.76 -30.49 9.75
CA SER A 273 -13.75 -30.50 10.84
C SER A 273 -13.66 -29.27 11.73
N ASP A 274 -12.45 -28.82 12.09
CA ASP A 274 -12.26 -27.61 12.89
C ASP A 274 -12.74 -26.37 12.11
N VAL A 275 -12.48 -26.35 10.80
CA VAL A 275 -12.95 -25.26 9.92
C VAL A 275 -14.47 -25.21 9.88
N VAL A 276 -15.13 -26.36 9.65
CA VAL A 276 -16.61 -26.44 9.61
C VAL A 276 -17.21 -25.98 10.93
N GLN A 277 -16.67 -26.43 12.06
CA GLN A 277 -17.13 -26.01 13.38
C GLN A 277 -17.07 -24.49 13.55
N ASN A 278 -15.95 -23.86 13.17
CA ASN A 278 -15.79 -22.40 13.22
C ASN A 278 -16.80 -21.67 12.31
N LEU A 279 -17.09 -22.20 11.11
CA LEU A 279 -18.00 -21.56 10.17
C LEU A 279 -19.47 -21.72 10.57
N GLU A 280 -19.86 -22.87 11.10
CA GLU A 280 -21.17 -23.09 11.71
C GLU A 280 -21.35 -22.17 12.92
N TYR A 281 -20.30 -22.02 13.75
CA TYR A 281 -20.31 -21.09 14.88
C TYR A 281 -20.42 -19.63 14.45
N ALA A 282 -19.61 -19.22 13.48
CA ALA A 282 -19.65 -17.89 12.87
C ALA A 282 -21.05 -17.56 12.35
N LYS A 283 -21.70 -18.51 11.66
CA LYS A 283 -23.08 -18.35 11.17
C LYS A 283 -24.08 -18.17 12.31
N ALA A 284 -23.96 -18.95 13.38
CA ALA A 284 -24.81 -18.81 14.56
C ALA A 284 -24.60 -17.47 15.28
N LEU A 285 -23.37 -16.96 15.31
CA LEU A 285 -23.00 -15.69 15.94
C LEU A 285 -23.45 -14.43 15.17
N LEU A 286 -23.82 -14.55 13.89
CA LEU A 286 -24.18 -13.38 13.09
C LEU A 286 -25.30 -12.57 13.78
N PRO A 287 -25.17 -11.24 13.88
CA PRO A 287 -26.22 -10.40 14.42
C PRO A 287 -27.47 -10.48 13.53
N THR A 288 -28.65 -10.43 14.15
CA THR A 288 -29.90 -10.76 13.43
C THR A 288 -30.39 -9.65 12.51
N PHE A 289 -29.86 -8.42 12.66
CA PHE A 289 -30.26 -7.19 11.97
C PHE A 289 -31.78 -7.05 11.77
N SER A 290 -32.55 -7.45 12.78
CA SER A 290 -34.01 -7.41 12.73
C SER A 290 -34.52 -5.97 12.70
N PHE A 291 -35.55 -5.70 11.91
CA PHE A 291 -36.26 -4.41 11.90
C PHE A 291 -36.95 -4.11 13.24
N SER A 292 -37.12 -5.11 14.11
CA SER A 292 -37.65 -4.92 15.46
C SER A 292 -36.64 -4.32 16.45
N HIS A 293 -35.36 -4.22 16.08
CA HIS A 293 -34.30 -3.68 16.94
C HIS A 293 -33.68 -2.43 16.32
N ARG A 294 -33.27 -1.48 17.18
CA ARG A 294 -32.55 -0.30 16.73
C ARG A 294 -31.16 -0.71 16.22
N LEU A 295 -30.88 -0.41 14.96
CA LEU A 295 -29.56 -0.61 14.37
C LEU A 295 -28.54 0.32 15.03
N ASN A 296 -27.44 -0.24 15.55
CA ASN A 296 -26.33 0.55 16.07
C ASN A 296 -25.38 0.88 14.93
N GLN A 297 -25.45 2.12 14.45
CA GLN A 297 -24.64 2.62 13.35
C GLN A 297 -23.86 3.86 13.78
N TYR A 298 -22.59 3.91 13.39
CA TYR A 298 -21.69 5.03 13.64
C TYR A 298 -21.51 5.85 12.35
N PRO A 299 -21.17 7.15 12.45
CA PRO A 299 -20.96 7.99 11.28
C PRO A 299 -19.83 7.44 10.41
N GLN A 300 -20.09 7.14 9.13
CA GLN A 300 -19.05 6.60 8.24
C GLN A 300 -17.81 7.50 8.08
N LYS A 301 -17.96 8.81 8.33
CA LYS A 301 -16.84 9.76 8.38
C LYS A 301 -15.79 9.40 9.45
N SER A 302 -16.15 8.64 10.49
CA SER A 302 -15.18 8.15 11.50
C SER A 302 -14.17 7.14 10.92
N LEU A 303 -14.49 6.54 9.77
CA LEU A 303 -13.59 5.61 9.08
C LEU A 303 -12.54 6.34 8.24
N ILE A 304 -12.79 7.60 7.90
CA ILE A 304 -11.84 8.45 7.18
C ILE A 304 -10.79 8.92 8.16
N LYS A 305 -9.52 8.62 7.86
CA LYS A 305 -8.43 8.99 8.74
C LYS A 305 -8.14 10.48 8.68
N THR A 306 -7.74 11.01 9.82
CA THR A 306 -7.37 12.41 10.02
C THR A 306 -5.87 12.53 10.34
N PRO A 307 -5.24 13.72 10.21
CA PRO A 307 -3.86 13.91 10.64
C PRO A 307 -3.63 13.58 12.12
N ASN A 308 -4.65 13.69 12.99
CA ASN A 308 -4.57 13.29 14.40
C ASN A 308 -4.25 11.79 14.56
N GLU A 309 -4.93 10.93 13.80
CA GLU A 309 -4.70 9.48 13.86
C GLU A 309 -3.36 9.08 13.24
N VAL A 310 -2.94 9.76 12.17
CA VAL A 310 -1.62 9.54 11.59
C VAL A 310 -0.52 9.97 12.56
N TYR A 311 -0.69 11.12 13.24
CA TYR A 311 0.25 11.58 14.27
C TYR A 311 0.36 10.58 15.42
N ALA A 312 -0.77 10.05 15.90
CA ALA A 312 -0.80 9.03 16.97
C ALA A 312 0.00 7.78 16.57
N LEU A 313 -0.20 7.30 15.35
CA LEU A 313 0.54 6.16 14.79
C LEU A 313 2.04 6.48 14.64
N SER A 314 2.41 7.65 14.10
CA SER A 314 3.81 8.06 14.00
C SER A 314 4.48 8.19 15.37
N GLU A 315 3.80 8.71 16.38
CA GLU A 315 4.35 8.74 17.74
C GLU A 315 4.54 7.32 18.31
N PHE A 316 3.57 6.44 18.11
CA PHE A 316 3.67 5.04 18.54
C PHE A 316 4.89 4.35 17.93
N ILE A 317 5.12 4.53 16.63
CA ILE A 317 6.31 4.00 15.93
C ILE A 317 7.60 4.62 16.49
N LEU A 318 7.62 5.93 16.73
CA LEU A 318 8.80 6.60 17.28
C LEU A 318 9.21 6.02 18.64
N HIS A 319 8.26 5.85 19.56
CA HIS A 319 8.55 5.22 20.86
C HIS A 319 9.03 3.78 20.71
N LYS A 320 8.45 3.02 19.77
CA LYS A 320 8.89 1.66 19.46
C LYS A 320 10.35 1.62 18.99
N ILE A 321 10.73 2.51 18.08
CA ILE A 321 12.11 2.62 17.57
C ILE A 321 13.08 3.05 18.68
N MET A 322 12.68 3.98 19.56
CA MET A 322 13.49 4.38 20.71
C MET A 322 13.73 3.19 21.65
N HIS A 323 12.69 2.42 21.97
CA HIS A 323 12.84 1.22 22.79
C HIS A 323 13.77 0.19 22.13
N ILE A 324 13.63 -0.03 20.82
CA ILE A 324 14.54 -0.87 20.03
C ILE A 324 16.00 -0.41 20.17
N LYS A 325 16.26 0.91 20.09
CA LYS A 325 17.62 1.46 20.24
C LYS A 325 18.19 1.20 21.63
N GLU A 326 17.39 1.47 22.66
CA GLU A 326 17.79 1.27 24.06
C GLU A 326 18.17 -0.18 24.31
N GLN A 327 17.33 -1.12 23.86
CA GLN A 327 17.58 -2.54 24.01
C GLN A 327 18.75 -3.04 23.15
N GLY A 328 18.99 -2.40 22.01
CA GLY A 328 20.17 -2.62 21.17
C GLY A 328 21.46 -1.99 21.71
N GLY A 329 21.42 -1.28 22.84
CA GLY A 329 22.58 -0.58 23.40
C GLY A 329 23.05 0.63 22.58
N ILE A 330 22.21 1.16 21.69
CA ILE A 330 22.55 2.26 20.78
C ILE A 330 22.37 3.61 21.49
N GLN A 331 23.48 4.15 22.00
CA GLN A 331 23.49 5.43 22.74
C GLN A 331 23.59 6.67 21.84
N ILE A 332 23.76 6.49 20.52
CA ILE A 332 23.88 7.61 19.58
C ILE A 332 22.58 8.42 19.57
N LYS A 333 22.69 9.72 19.86
CA LYS A 333 21.53 10.63 19.84
C LYS A 333 21.20 11.03 18.40
N ALA A 334 19.93 10.92 18.04
CA ALA A 334 19.43 11.42 16.76
C ALA A 334 19.56 12.96 16.68
N LYS A 335 19.70 13.46 15.45
CA LYS A 335 19.75 14.91 15.19
C LYS A 335 18.42 15.57 15.58
N LYS A 336 18.46 16.86 15.92
CA LYS A 336 17.23 17.65 16.09
C LYS A 336 16.58 17.90 14.74
N VAL A 337 15.25 17.79 14.70
CA VAL A 337 14.46 17.93 13.47
C VAL A 337 13.83 19.33 13.41
N PRO A 338 14.02 20.08 12.31
CA PRO A 338 13.33 21.36 12.09
C PRO A 338 11.84 21.15 11.80
N TYR A 339 11.02 22.14 12.12
CA TYR A 339 9.59 22.13 11.77
C TYR A 339 9.35 22.83 10.43
N VAL A 340 8.54 22.22 9.56
CA VAL A 340 8.16 22.77 8.25
C VAL A 340 6.66 22.97 8.22
N TYR A 341 6.21 24.21 8.09
CA TYR A 341 4.80 24.58 8.13
C TYR A 341 4.10 24.42 6.77
N GLY A 342 2.78 24.33 6.79
CA GLY A 342 1.93 24.38 5.59
C GLY A 342 2.00 23.12 4.71
N LEU A 343 2.53 22.02 5.22
CA LEU A 343 2.62 20.78 4.46
C LEU A 343 1.24 20.15 4.23
N GLN A 344 1.07 19.58 3.04
CA GLN A 344 -0.08 18.75 2.64
C GLN A 344 0.21 17.25 2.84
N PRO A 345 -0.82 16.37 2.84
CA PRO A 345 -0.64 14.93 3.02
C PRO A 345 0.36 14.27 2.05
N ILE A 346 0.50 14.78 0.82
CA ILE A 346 1.47 14.27 -0.16
C ILE A 346 2.92 14.32 0.36
N TYR A 347 3.30 15.37 1.08
CA TYR A 347 4.65 15.51 1.64
C TYR A 347 4.88 14.50 2.77
N VAL A 348 3.85 14.25 3.58
CA VAL A 348 3.88 13.24 4.63
C VAL A 348 4.01 11.84 4.04
N TYR A 349 3.28 11.54 2.97
CA TYR A 349 3.39 10.27 2.25
C TYR A 349 4.81 10.05 1.71
N VAL A 350 5.40 11.04 1.04
CA VAL A 350 6.77 10.95 0.51
C VAL A 350 7.81 10.77 1.64
N LYS A 351 7.58 11.35 2.82
CA LYS A 351 8.42 11.10 3.99
C LYS A 351 8.25 9.68 4.53
N GLY A 352 7.03 9.15 4.56
CA GLY A 352 6.79 7.75 4.90
C GLY A 352 7.48 6.76 3.92
N LEU A 353 7.60 7.11 2.63
CA LEU A 353 8.37 6.31 1.67
C LEU A 353 9.85 6.27 2.02
N GLU A 354 10.42 7.41 2.43
CA GLU A 354 11.81 7.47 2.92
C GLU A 354 12.00 6.56 4.14
N ASP A 355 11.10 6.61 5.12
CA ASP A 355 11.18 5.74 6.30
C ASP A 355 11.10 4.25 5.92
N LEU A 356 10.25 3.89 4.96
CA LEU A 356 10.20 2.53 4.42
C LEU A 356 11.49 2.13 3.69
N GLU A 357 12.18 3.06 3.02
CA GLU A 357 13.51 2.81 2.44
C GLU A 357 14.54 2.50 3.51
N LYS A 358 14.54 3.25 4.60
CA LYS A 358 15.43 2.99 5.74
C LYS A 358 15.13 1.65 6.40
N VAL A 359 13.86 1.34 6.63
CA VAL A 359 13.44 0.03 7.17
C VAL A 359 13.79 -1.09 6.20
N SER A 360 13.67 -0.91 4.88
CA SER A 360 14.10 -1.93 3.91
C SER A 360 15.61 -2.14 3.90
N ARG A 361 16.43 -1.10 4.14
CA ARG A 361 17.88 -1.26 4.33
C ARG A 361 18.17 -2.03 5.62
N LEU A 362 17.47 -1.69 6.70
CA LEU A 362 17.58 -2.41 7.97
C LEU A 362 17.22 -3.90 7.79
N LYS A 363 16.15 -4.21 7.06
CA LYS A 363 15.80 -5.59 6.67
C LYS A 363 16.97 -6.30 5.97
N ALA A 364 17.60 -5.65 5.00
CA ALA A 364 18.72 -6.23 4.26
C ALA A 364 19.94 -6.50 5.16
N LEU A 365 20.27 -5.57 6.08
CA LEU A 365 21.31 -5.79 7.09
C LEU A 365 20.99 -6.98 8.01
N GLU A 366 19.70 -7.26 8.21
CA GLU A 366 19.20 -8.38 8.99
C GLU A 366 19.01 -9.67 8.19
N GLY A 367 19.53 -9.73 6.96
CA GLY A 367 19.48 -10.92 6.12
C GLY A 367 18.13 -11.17 5.44
N PHE A 368 17.19 -10.23 5.52
CA PHE A 368 15.93 -10.30 4.79
C PHE A 368 16.15 -9.85 3.35
N TYR A 369 15.42 -10.46 2.42
CA TYR A 369 15.33 -9.91 1.07
C TYR A 369 14.62 -8.55 1.09
N PRO A 370 14.95 -7.65 0.15
CA PRO A 370 14.26 -6.38 0.00
C PRO A 370 12.75 -6.55 -0.09
N SER A 371 12.04 -5.51 0.35
CA SER A 371 10.59 -5.40 0.22
C SER A 371 10.28 -4.27 -0.75
N GLN A 372 9.20 -4.39 -1.51
CA GLN A 372 8.82 -3.34 -2.44
C GLN A 372 8.52 -2.04 -1.69
N ILE A 373 9.00 -0.92 -2.21
CA ILE A 373 8.64 0.40 -1.70
C ILE A 373 7.75 1.07 -2.74
N PRO A 374 6.58 1.62 -2.36
CA PRO A 374 5.71 2.31 -3.31
C PRO A 374 6.45 3.44 -4.01
N ASP A 375 6.16 3.61 -5.30
CA ASP A 375 6.58 4.83 -6.00
C ASP A 375 5.85 6.04 -5.40
N ALA A 376 6.36 7.23 -5.69
CA ALA A 376 5.66 8.46 -5.38
C ALA A 376 4.26 8.43 -6.04
N PRO A 377 3.22 8.90 -5.34
CA PRO A 377 1.87 8.76 -5.80
C PRO A 377 1.56 9.77 -6.91
N ASN A 378 0.71 9.34 -7.84
CA ASN A 378 0.25 10.16 -8.98
C ASN A 378 -1.24 10.47 -8.88
N THR A 379 -1.80 10.27 -7.69
CA THR A 379 -3.20 10.55 -7.34
C THR A 379 -3.22 11.37 -6.07
N LYS A 380 -4.31 12.13 -5.87
CA LYS A 380 -4.50 12.89 -4.63
C LYS A 380 -4.32 11.97 -3.41
N ILE A 381 -3.47 12.41 -2.49
CA ILE A 381 -3.23 11.73 -1.22
C ILE A 381 -4.08 12.37 -0.13
N THR A 382 -4.85 11.56 0.57
CA THR A 382 -5.58 11.94 1.78
C THR A 382 -4.82 11.43 3.01
N PRO A 383 -5.19 11.86 4.23
CA PRO A 383 -4.62 11.29 5.44
C PRO A 383 -4.89 9.78 5.59
N SER A 384 -5.89 9.21 4.89
CA SER A 384 -6.13 7.76 4.89
C SER A 384 -5.06 6.99 4.14
N GLU A 385 -4.63 7.43 2.95
CA GLU A 385 -3.52 6.78 2.25
C GLU A 385 -2.18 6.96 3.01
N VAL A 386 -1.98 8.11 3.66
CA VAL A 386 -0.83 8.29 4.56
C VAL A 386 -0.90 7.30 5.72
N TYR A 387 -2.04 7.19 6.41
CA TYR A 387 -2.24 6.24 7.51
C TYR A 387 -1.96 4.79 7.08
N GLU A 388 -2.45 4.37 5.92
CA GLU A 388 -2.21 3.04 5.35
C GLU A 388 -0.70 2.80 5.09
N LEU A 389 0.03 3.80 4.59
CA LEU A 389 1.48 3.72 4.38
C LEU A 389 2.25 3.62 5.70
N ILE A 390 1.89 4.42 6.69
CA ILE A 390 2.57 4.40 8.00
C ILE A 390 2.21 3.14 8.80
N LEU A 391 1.01 2.56 8.61
CA LEU A 391 0.69 1.24 9.15
C LEU A 391 1.60 0.17 8.56
N ARG A 392 1.92 0.25 7.27
CA ARG A 392 2.90 -0.63 6.65
C ARG A 392 4.27 -0.46 7.28
N LEU A 393 4.70 0.78 7.54
CA LEU A 393 5.97 1.05 8.23
C LEU A 393 6.01 0.37 9.61
N ASP A 394 4.96 0.51 10.41
CA ASP A 394 4.84 -0.18 11.72
C ASP A 394 4.94 -1.71 11.57
N ASP A 395 4.19 -2.28 10.62
CA ASP A 395 4.18 -3.72 10.39
C ASP A 395 5.55 -4.25 9.90
N GLU A 396 6.29 -3.50 9.05
CA GLU A 396 7.63 -3.90 8.60
C GLU A 396 8.64 -3.86 9.76
N ILE A 397 8.57 -2.87 10.63
CA ILE A 397 9.38 -2.81 11.87
C ILE A 397 9.06 -4.01 12.76
N ASN A 398 7.78 -4.33 12.96
CA ASN A 398 7.37 -5.50 13.75
C ASN A 398 7.93 -6.81 13.17
N LEU A 399 7.99 -6.97 11.84
CA LEU A 399 8.54 -8.17 11.22
C LEU A 399 10.03 -8.35 11.54
N ILE A 400 10.83 -7.29 11.47
CA ILE A 400 12.28 -7.37 11.77
C ILE A 400 12.50 -7.81 13.22
N TYR A 401 11.83 -7.14 14.14
CA TYR A 401 12.12 -7.29 15.57
C TYR A 401 11.42 -8.49 16.23
N ASN A 402 10.31 -8.96 15.68
CA ASN A 402 9.67 -10.21 16.14
C ASN A 402 10.30 -11.46 15.50
N ALA A 403 10.98 -11.34 14.35
CA ALA A 403 11.64 -12.48 13.73
C ALA A 403 12.94 -12.88 14.43
N LYS A 404 13.61 -11.92 15.09
CA LYS A 404 14.77 -12.20 15.92
C LYS A 404 14.37 -12.65 17.33
N LYS A 405 15.23 -13.45 17.97
CA LYS A 405 15.07 -13.99 19.34
C LYS A 405 15.00 -12.93 20.46
N TYR A 406 14.86 -11.65 20.13
CA TYR A 406 14.79 -10.59 21.12
C TYR A 406 13.48 -10.63 21.95
N ASN A 407 12.48 -11.43 21.54
CA ASN A 407 11.25 -11.67 22.29
C ASN A 407 10.47 -10.40 22.69
N TYR A 408 10.63 -9.30 21.93
CA TYR A 408 9.95 -8.03 22.21
C TYR A 408 8.42 -8.13 22.09
N ASN A 409 7.92 -9.11 21.34
CA ASN A 409 6.49 -9.34 21.09
C ASN A 409 5.73 -8.04 20.78
N PHE A 410 6.30 -7.21 19.90
CA PHE A 410 5.69 -5.93 19.58
C PHE A 410 4.32 -6.12 18.95
N ILE A 411 3.34 -5.44 19.54
CA ILE A 411 1.98 -5.39 19.03
C ILE A 411 1.94 -4.35 17.90
N SER A 412 1.36 -4.75 16.76
CA SER A 412 1.07 -3.83 15.65
C SER A 412 0.02 -2.80 16.07
N TYR A 413 0.18 -1.55 15.65
CA TYR A 413 -0.72 -0.45 16.02
C TYR A 413 -2.18 -0.73 15.68
N ARG A 414 -2.44 -1.50 14.60
CA ARG A 414 -3.81 -1.89 14.21
C ARG A 414 -4.49 -2.80 15.23
N ASN A 415 -3.71 -3.47 16.08
CA ASN A 415 -4.19 -4.36 17.15
C ASN A 415 -4.09 -3.70 18.53
N TYR A 416 -3.50 -2.50 18.62
CA TYR A 416 -3.41 -1.73 19.85
C TYR A 416 -4.76 -1.03 20.13
N LEU A 417 -5.33 -1.26 21.31
CA LEU A 417 -6.68 -0.76 21.65
C LEU A 417 -6.62 0.63 22.28
N ASP A 418 -5.63 0.90 23.13
CA ASP A 418 -5.52 2.13 23.93
C ASP A 418 -4.84 3.26 23.15
N LYS A 419 -5.33 3.54 21.94
CA LYS A 419 -4.77 4.55 21.05
C LYS A 419 -4.93 5.94 21.66
N LYS A 420 -3.82 6.69 21.74
CA LYS A 420 -3.85 8.10 22.11
C LYS A 420 -4.67 8.90 21.10
N ILE A 421 -5.53 9.78 21.62
CA ILE A 421 -6.36 10.68 20.82
C ILE A 421 -5.71 12.06 20.84
N TYR A 422 -5.54 12.65 19.66
CA TYR A 422 -5.03 14.01 19.50
C TYR A 422 -6.08 14.90 18.87
N GLN A 423 -5.94 16.20 19.10
CA GLN A 423 -6.70 17.25 18.45
C GLN A 423 -5.73 18.19 17.71
N ASP A 424 -6.25 18.85 16.67
CA ASP A 424 -5.60 19.94 15.94
C ASP A 424 -4.22 19.62 15.35
N LYS A 425 -3.93 18.35 15.06
CA LYS A 425 -2.74 17.98 14.31
C LYS A 425 -2.92 18.30 12.83
N THR A 426 -1.83 18.74 12.24
CA THR A 426 -1.70 19.06 10.82
C THR A 426 -0.78 18.05 10.14
N PRO A 427 -0.75 17.99 8.80
CA PRO A 427 0.24 17.18 8.10
C PRO A 427 1.68 17.60 8.42
N SER A 428 1.92 18.86 8.80
CA SER A 428 3.23 19.36 9.23
C SER A 428 3.72 18.69 10.53
N ASP A 429 2.81 18.48 11.48
CA ASP A 429 3.11 17.78 12.74
C ASP A 429 3.47 16.31 12.50
N VAL A 430 2.72 15.67 11.61
CA VAL A 430 2.97 14.27 11.23
C VAL A 430 4.32 14.17 10.51
N TYR A 431 4.60 15.06 9.56
CA TYR A 431 5.89 15.11 8.86
C TYR A 431 7.06 15.28 9.85
N ASN A 432 6.93 16.15 10.85
CA ASN A 432 7.95 16.31 11.89
C ASN A 432 8.21 15.01 12.67
N LYS A 433 7.17 14.25 13.02
CA LYS A 433 7.32 12.95 13.70
C LYS A 433 7.96 11.90 12.81
N LEU A 434 7.56 11.81 11.54
CA LEU A 434 8.21 10.90 10.57
C LEU A 434 9.67 11.27 10.34
N TRP A 435 10.02 12.56 10.32
CA TRP A 435 11.42 12.96 10.25
C TRP A 435 12.22 12.59 11.50
N LYS A 436 11.61 12.62 12.69
CA LYS A 436 12.25 12.07 13.90
C LYS A 436 12.49 10.56 13.75
N ILE A 437 11.49 9.81 13.27
CA ILE A 437 11.63 8.37 12.96
C ILE A 437 12.79 8.14 11.99
N SER A 438 12.84 8.88 10.88
CA SER A 438 13.92 8.84 9.88
C SER A 438 15.30 9.00 10.52
N TYR A 439 15.48 9.94 11.44
CA TYR A 439 16.77 10.15 12.13
C TYR A 439 17.08 9.10 13.19
N GLU A 440 16.07 8.57 13.89
CA GLU A 440 16.29 7.43 14.79
C GLU A 440 16.70 6.18 14.00
N LEU A 441 16.08 5.92 12.85
CA LEU A 441 16.49 4.84 11.95
C LEU A 441 17.92 5.01 11.44
N ASP A 442 18.37 6.24 11.13
CA ASP A 442 19.77 6.49 10.75
C ASP A 442 20.74 6.10 11.87
N THR A 443 20.37 6.33 13.14
CA THR A 443 21.21 5.91 14.27
C THR A 443 21.27 4.40 14.45
N ILE A 444 20.16 3.68 14.16
CA ILE A 444 20.15 2.20 14.17
C ILE A 444 21.01 1.66 13.04
N LEU A 445 20.87 2.22 11.84
CA LEU A 445 21.64 1.82 10.66
C LEU A 445 23.13 2.19 10.78
N ASN A 446 23.47 3.14 11.67
CA ASN A 446 24.77 3.80 11.75
C ASN A 446 25.24 4.33 10.37
N GLN A 447 24.29 4.73 9.53
CA GLN A 447 24.52 5.15 8.15
C GLN A 447 23.54 6.24 7.76
N GLN A 448 24.03 7.24 7.03
CA GLN A 448 23.21 8.24 6.34
C GLN A 448 23.03 7.86 4.87
N TYR A 449 22.18 8.58 4.15
CA TYR A 449 22.12 8.44 2.69
C TYR A 449 23.47 8.75 2.04
N THR A 450 23.82 7.91 1.07
CA THR A 450 25.02 8.02 0.25
C THR A 450 24.78 8.92 -0.97
N PRO A 451 25.85 9.41 -1.63
CA PRO A 451 25.71 10.08 -2.92
C PRO A 451 25.03 9.23 -4.00
N ASN A 452 25.22 7.90 -4.01
CA ASN A 452 24.55 6.99 -4.96
C ASN A 452 23.02 7.01 -4.84
N GLU A 453 22.53 6.95 -3.60
CA GLU A 453 21.08 6.99 -3.32
C GLU A 453 20.50 8.37 -3.64
N THR A 454 21.24 9.43 -3.28
CA THR A 454 20.85 10.82 -3.57
C THR A 454 20.81 11.09 -5.07
N TYR A 455 21.77 10.58 -5.84
CA TYR A 455 21.80 10.63 -7.30
C TYR A 455 20.61 9.88 -7.92
N THR A 456 20.26 8.71 -7.38
CA THR A 456 19.11 7.94 -7.83
C THR A 456 17.81 8.73 -7.64
N LEU A 457 17.63 9.39 -6.49
CA LEU A 457 16.48 10.26 -6.23
C LEU A 457 16.48 11.48 -7.17
N ALA A 458 17.62 12.14 -7.37
CA ALA A 458 17.76 13.27 -8.29
C ALA A 458 17.38 12.88 -9.74
N LEU A 459 17.83 11.72 -10.22
CA LEU A 459 17.46 11.24 -11.56
C LEU A 459 15.97 10.93 -11.69
N LYS A 460 15.36 10.31 -10.68
CA LYS A 460 13.91 10.10 -10.64
C LYS A 460 13.17 11.44 -10.70
N LEU A 461 13.63 12.42 -9.94
CA LEU A 461 13.07 13.76 -9.93
C LEU A 461 13.19 14.45 -11.29
N TYR A 462 14.36 14.39 -11.94
CA TYR A 462 14.57 14.92 -13.30
C TYR A 462 13.57 14.32 -14.29
N LYS A 463 13.42 12.99 -14.29
CA LYS A 463 12.44 12.30 -15.16
C LYS A 463 11.00 12.72 -14.89
N ASN A 464 10.63 12.93 -13.62
CA ASN A 464 9.30 13.41 -13.28
C ASN A 464 9.06 14.84 -13.77
N VAL A 465 10.07 15.70 -13.69
CA VAL A 465 10.02 17.05 -14.25
C VAL A 465 9.98 17.02 -15.79
N GLN A 466 10.65 16.07 -16.45
CA GLN A 466 10.51 15.86 -17.90
C GLN A 466 9.07 15.57 -18.29
N ILE A 467 8.34 14.74 -17.53
CA ILE A 467 6.92 14.49 -17.79
C ILE A 467 6.10 15.79 -17.70
N ILE A 468 6.39 16.66 -16.72
CA ILE A 468 5.74 17.99 -16.61
C ILE A 468 6.07 18.83 -17.84
N SER A 469 7.35 18.89 -18.20
CA SER A 469 7.82 19.64 -19.36
C SER A 469 7.16 19.18 -20.65
N ASP A 470 7.13 17.87 -20.89
CA ASP A 470 6.56 17.29 -22.10
C ASP A 470 5.05 17.57 -22.18
N ASN A 471 4.37 17.55 -21.03
CA ASN A 471 2.94 17.85 -20.95
C ASN A 471 2.62 19.33 -21.22
N PHE A 472 3.39 20.27 -20.67
CA PHE A 472 3.15 21.70 -20.85
C PHE A 472 3.67 22.25 -22.17
N LEU A 473 4.82 21.76 -22.64
CA LEU A 473 5.48 22.30 -23.84
C LEU A 473 5.13 21.53 -25.12
N HIS A 474 4.40 20.41 -25.00
CA HIS A 474 4.04 19.49 -26.08
C HIS A 474 5.22 19.02 -26.94
N LYS A 475 6.44 19.04 -26.38
CA LYS A 475 7.66 18.57 -27.02
C LYS A 475 8.61 17.99 -25.99
N HIS A 476 9.33 16.95 -26.37
CA HIS A 476 10.36 16.37 -25.52
C HIS A 476 11.61 17.25 -25.52
N ILE A 477 12.04 17.69 -24.35
CA ILE A 477 13.27 18.47 -24.19
C ILE A 477 14.34 17.62 -23.54
N ASN A 478 15.43 17.41 -24.27
CA ASN A 478 16.62 16.76 -23.75
C ASN A 478 17.62 17.82 -23.25
N ILE A 479 17.82 17.90 -21.94
CA ILE A 479 18.86 18.74 -21.34
C ILE A 479 20.06 17.86 -21.02
N ALA A 480 21.22 18.17 -21.63
CA ALA A 480 22.46 17.48 -21.34
C ALA A 480 22.90 17.73 -19.88
N MET A 481 23.31 16.67 -19.19
CA MET A 481 23.89 16.77 -17.85
C MET A 481 25.39 17.08 -18.00
N LEU A 482 25.78 18.33 -17.77
CA LEU A 482 27.16 18.77 -17.90
C LEU A 482 28.01 18.23 -16.73
N PRO A 483 29.21 17.68 -16.98
CA PRO A 483 30.09 17.26 -15.90
C PRO A 483 30.57 18.48 -15.10
N HIS A 484 30.71 18.32 -13.79
CA HIS A 484 31.27 19.33 -12.89
C HIS A 484 32.37 18.70 -12.04
N GLU A 485 33.44 19.44 -11.77
CA GLU A 485 34.49 19.00 -10.86
C GLU A 485 34.29 19.59 -9.46
N ALA A 486 34.70 18.83 -8.44
CA ALA A 486 34.85 19.29 -7.05
C ALA A 486 33.61 19.95 -6.41
N ARG A 487 32.38 19.55 -6.76
CA ARG A 487 31.18 20.02 -6.04
C ARG A 487 31.07 19.35 -4.67
N SER A 488 30.57 20.13 -3.71
CA SER A 488 30.26 19.67 -2.36
C SER A 488 28.75 19.42 -2.18
N PRO A 489 28.32 18.71 -1.12
CA PRO A 489 26.90 18.63 -0.76
C PRO A 489 26.26 20.00 -0.54
N HIS A 490 27.02 21.00 -0.12
CA HIS A 490 26.54 22.37 0.05
C HIS A 490 26.07 22.98 -1.28
N ASP A 491 26.86 22.83 -2.35
CA ASP A 491 26.53 23.34 -3.68
C ASP A 491 25.25 22.68 -4.23
N VAL A 492 25.13 21.37 -4.06
CA VAL A 492 23.94 20.61 -4.48
C VAL A 492 22.70 21.07 -3.70
N PHE A 493 22.84 21.35 -2.41
CA PHE A 493 21.75 21.85 -1.59
C PHE A 493 21.29 23.23 -2.05
N LEU A 494 22.22 24.16 -2.35
CA LEU A 494 21.88 25.47 -2.89
C LEU A 494 21.15 25.36 -4.24
N GLN A 495 21.59 24.46 -5.12
CA GLN A 495 20.88 24.20 -6.38
C GLN A 495 19.48 23.63 -6.17
N SER A 496 19.30 22.81 -5.14
CA SER A 496 17.99 22.27 -4.76
C SER A 496 17.05 23.37 -4.26
N LEU A 497 17.56 24.34 -3.49
CA LEU A 497 16.79 25.53 -3.09
C LEU A 497 16.34 26.36 -4.31
N GLN A 498 17.23 26.52 -5.30
CA GLN A 498 16.89 27.20 -6.55
C GLN A 498 15.76 26.47 -7.29
N LEU A 499 15.82 25.13 -7.36
CA LEU A 499 14.78 24.31 -7.98
C LEU A 499 13.42 24.48 -7.28
N MET A 500 13.40 24.40 -5.95
CA MET A 500 12.17 24.64 -5.18
C MET A 500 11.58 26.03 -5.44
N LYS A 501 12.43 27.07 -5.53
CA LYS A 501 11.99 28.43 -5.85
C LYS A 501 11.36 28.51 -7.24
N ILE A 502 11.91 27.84 -8.25
CA ILE A 502 11.35 27.81 -9.61
C ILE A 502 10.02 27.05 -9.63
N LEU A 503 9.95 25.87 -9.00
CA LEU A 503 8.71 25.09 -8.90
C LEU A 503 7.61 25.86 -8.16
N THR A 504 7.95 26.61 -7.11
CA THR A 504 7.00 27.50 -6.43
C THR A 504 6.45 28.57 -7.37
N LYS A 505 7.28 29.14 -8.27
CA LYS A 505 6.79 30.08 -9.30
C LYS A 505 5.87 29.39 -10.30
N ILE A 506 6.21 28.17 -10.73
CA ILE A 506 5.35 27.37 -11.64
C ILE A 506 3.99 27.13 -10.98
N LYS A 507 3.97 26.69 -9.71
CA LYS A 507 2.74 26.50 -8.94
C LYS A 507 1.89 27.77 -8.84
N LYS A 508 2.50 28.90 -8.49
CA LYS A 508 1.81 30.20 -8.42
C LYS A 508 1.23 30.61 -9.76
N ARG A 509 2.00 30.43 -10.85
CA ARG A 509 1.54 30.73 -12.22
C ARG A 509 0.38 29.83 -12.65
N GLY A 510 0.40 28.56 -12.24
CA GLY A 510 -0.63 27.58 -12.52
C GLY A 510 -1.83 27.59 -11.56
N ASN A 511 -1.93 28.60 -10.69
CA ASN A 511 -2.98 28.73 -9.66
C ASN A 511 -3.11 27.51 -8.73
N VAL A 512 -2.01 26.81 -8.46
CA VAL A 512 -1.99 25.67 -7.53
C VAL A 512 -2.03 26.18 -6.09
N ASP A 513 -3.22 26.19 -5.49
CA ASP A 513 -3.44 26.65 -4.11
C ASP A 513 -2.73 25.76 -3.09
N SER A 514 -1.56 26.23 -2.64
CA SER A 514 -0.67 25.49 -1.75
C SER A 514 0.33 26.43 -1.08
N ALA A 515 0.68 26.10 0.17
CA ALA A 515 1.62 26.89 0.93
C ALA A 515 3.02 26.91 0.26
N THR A 516 3.74 28.02 0.42
CA THR A 516 5.16 28.08 0.05
C THR A 516 5.97 27.30 1.07
N ILE A 517 6.70 26.29 0.62
CA ILE A 517 7.46 25.39 1.50
C ILE A 517 8.90 25.89 1.62
N ALA A 518 9.32 26.18 2.84
CA ALA A 518 10.71 26.48 3.15
C ALA A 518 11.46 25.17 3.45
N ILE A 519 12.51 24.88 2.68
CA ILE A 519 13.42 23.75 2.95
C ILE A 519 14.35 24.16 4.10
N PRO A 520 14.34 23.44 5.25
CA PRO A 520 15.22 23.75 6.37
C PRO A 520 16.70 23.57 6.00
N ARG A 521 17.54 24.48 6.48
CA ARG A 521 18.99 24.43 6.28
C ARG A 521 19.70 23.91 7.53
N ASP A 522 20.37 22.78 7.40
CA ASP A 522 21.26 22.28 8.45
C ASP A 522 22.51 23.17 8.57
N LYS A 523 23.10 23.23 9.78
CA LYS A 523 24.37 23.95 10.00
C LYS A 523 25.50 23.40 9.14
N ILE A 524 25.57 22.07 9.04
CA ILE A 524 26.51 21.34 8.19
C ILE A 524 25.68 20.59 7.17
N ILE A 525 25.85 20.93 5.89
CA ILE A 525 25.14 20.27 4.79
C ILE A 525 25.83 18.96 4.47
N THR A 526 25.11 17.85 4.64
CA THR A 526 25.58 16.51 4.27
C THR A 526 24.75 15.97 3.10
N PRO A 527 25.12 14.82 2.51
CA PRO A 527 24.25 14.14 1.53
C PRO A 527 22.83 13.90 2.06
N ASN A 528 22.67 13.67 3.37
CA ASN A 528 21.35 13.53 4.00
C ASN A 528 20.54 14.83 3.96
N SER A 529 21.18 15.99 4.16
CA SER A 529 20.53 17.31 4.03
C SER A 529 20.02 17.54 2.61
N VAL A 530 20.85 17.20 1.60
CA VAL A 530 20.47 17.23 0.18
C VAL A 530 19.30 16.27 -0.09
N TYR A 531 19.38 15.05 0.39
CA TYR A 531 18.36 14.04 0.20
C TYR A 531 16.98 14.50 0.75
N ASN A 532 16.95 15.03 1.98
CA ASN A 532 15.74 15.58 2.58
C ASN A 532 15.16 16.75 1.75
N ALA A 533 16.02 17.64 1.23
CA ALA A 533 15.60 18.71 0.32
C ALA A 533 14.95 18.15 -0.95
N LEU A 534 15.59 17.16 -1.60
CA LEU A 534 15.05 16.50 -2.79
C LEU A 534 13.73 15.78 -2.51
N ARG A 535 13.50 15.24 -1.31
CA ARG A 535 12.22 14.63 -0.92
C ARG A 535 11.09 15.66 -0.83
N LEU A 536 11.33 16.84 -0.26
CA LEU A 536 10.35 17.94 -0.28
C LEU A 536 10.07 18.40 -1.72
N ILE A 537 11.11 18.49 -2.56
CA ILE A 537 10.95 18.85 -3.97
C ILE A 537 10.14 17.77 -4.72
N SER A 538 10.40 16.49 -4.46
CA SER A 538 9.64 15.38 -5.03
C SER A 538 8.16 15.45 -4.65
N GLY A 539 7.82 15.81 -3.40
CA GLY A 539 6.43 16.03 -3.00
C GLY A 539 5.76 17.15 -3.80
N THR A 540 6.50 18.22 -4.08
CA THR A 540 6.03 19.36 -4.90
C THR A 540 5.84 18.99 -6.36
N VAL A 541 6.73 18.17 -6.92
CA VAL A 541 6.60 17.64 -8.29
C VAL A 541 5.41 16.68 -8.40
N SER A 542 5.20 15.81 -7.40
CA SER A 542 4.01 14.95 -7.35
C SER A 542 2.71 15.75 -7.23
N GLU A 543 2.70 16.84 -6.46
CA GLU A 543 1.53 17.73 -6.37
C GLU A 543 1.19 18.34 -7.74
N LEU A 544 2.19 18.78 -8.51
CA LEU A 544 2.00 19.24 -9.89
C LEU A 544 1.46 18.13 -10.79
N HIS A 545 2.03 16.91 -10.74
CA HIS A 545 1.51 15.77 -11.51
C HIS A 545 0.03 15.52 -11.23
N ILE A 546 -0.34 15.52 -9.95
CA ILE A 546 -1.72 15.28 -9.52
C ILE A 546 -2.65 16.40 -9.98
N TYR A 547 -2.24 17.66 -9.81
CA TYR A 547 -3.05 18.83 -10.15
C TYR A 547 -3.34 18.89 -11.65
N TYR A 548 -2.37 18.55 -12.49
CA TYR A 548 -2.51 18.55 -13.95
C TYR A 548 -2.96 17.21 -14.55
N GLY A 549 -3.33 16.23 -13.72
CA GLY A 549 -3.79 14.92 -14.19
C GLY A 549 -2.77 14.16 -15.03
N MET A 550 -1.47 14.37 -14.79
CA MET A 550 -0.41 13.81 -15.63
C MET A 550 -0.27 12.30 -15.39
N GLU A 551 -0.38 11.52 -16.46
CA GLU A 551 -0.13 10.08 -16.37
C GLU A 551 1.36 9.79 -16.19
N TYR A 552 1.73 9.33 -15.00
CA TYR A 552 3.06 8.81 -14.75
C TYR A 552 3.26 7.46 -15.46
N LYS A 553 4.04 7.47 -16.53
CA LYS A 553 4.54 6.25 -17.15
C LYS A 553 5.70 5.74 -16.30
N GLY A 554 5.40 4.84 -15.37
CA GLY A 554 6.35 4.27 -14.41
C GLY A 554 7.73 3.99 -15.00
N ASN A 555 8.70 4.84 -14.70
CA ASN A 555 10.04 4.74 -15.29
C ASN A 555 10.93 3.94 -14.32
N LYS A 556 10.74 2.61 -14.32
CA LYS A 556 11.46 1.72 -13.40
C LYS A 556 12.88 1.46 -13.90
N SER A 557 13.80 2.30 -13.45
CA SER A 557 15.21 1.94 -13.49
C SER A 557 15.59 1.34 -12.14
N ASN A 558 15.70 0.01 -12.09
CA ASN A 558 16.32 -0.71 -10.95
C ASN A 558 17.85 -0.65 -11.03
N LYS A 559 18.41 0.32 -11.77
CA LYS A 559 19.85 0.47 -11.91
C LYS A 559 20.39 1.00 -10.59
N ILE A 560 21.14 0.14 -9.89
CA ILE A 560 21.95 0.56 -8.75
C ILE A 560 23.13 1.34 -9.32
N PHE A 561 23.20 2.63 -8.97
CA PHE A 561 24.34 3.47 -9.33
C PHE A 561 25.44 3.31 -8.28
N GLN A 562 26.68 3.23 -8.73
CA GLN A 562 27.87 3.16 -7.89
C GLN A 562 28.84 4.27 -8.29
N GLY A 563 29.73 4.65 -7.37
CA GLY A 563 30.77 5.66 -7.62
C GLY A 563 30.25 7.07 -7.86
N LYS A 564 29.01 7.38 -7.47
CA LYS A 564 28.45 8.72 -7.61
C LYS A 564 29.01 9.68 -6.57
N THR A 565 29.12 10.94 -6.99
CA THR A 565 29.68 12.04 -6.23
C THR A 565 28.67 13.18 -6.10
N PRO A 566 28.89 14.17 -5.23
CA PRO A 566 28.05 15.38 -5.21
C PRO A 566 28.05 16.13 -6.55
N SER A 567 29.13 16.07 -7.33
CA SER A 567 29.18 16.64 -8.69
C SER A 567 28.16 16.00 -9.63
N ASP A 568 28.06 14.67 -9.65
CA ASP A 568 27.06 13.97 -10.46
C ASP A 568 25.64 14.43 -10.11
N ILE A 569 25.36 14.59 -8.81
CA ILE A 569 24.05 15.03 -8.32
C ILE A 569 23.79 16.48 -8.74
N TYR A 570 24.80 17.35 -8.59
CA TYR A 570 24.74 18.74 -9.04
C TYR A 570 24.34 18.84 -10.51
N SER A 571 25.00 18.08 -11.40
CA SER A 571 24.70 18.03 -12.84
C SER A 571 23.23 17.70 -13.13
N VAL A 572 22.67 16.73 -12.41
CA VAL A 572 21.25 16.34 -12.57
C VAL A 572 20.31 17.45 -12.10
N ILE A 573 20.58 18.06 -10.95
CA ILE A 573 19.73 19.12 -10.41
C ILE A 573 19.83 20.40 -11.26
N GLU A 574 21.00 20.72 -11.80
CA GLU A 574 21.18 21.84 -12.73
C GLU A 574 20.43 21.61 -14.05
N ALA A 575 20.48 20.41 -14.62
CA ALA A 575 19.68 20.05 -15.78
C ALA A 575 18.18 20.17 -15.48
N THR A 576 17.74 19.73 -14.30
CA THR A 576 16.36 19.87 -13.81
C THR A 576 15.95 21.35 -13.66
N ASN A 577 16.85 22.19 -13.14
CA ASN A 577 16.66 23.63 -13.04
C ASN A 577 16.51 24.30 -14.41
N THR A 578 17.32 23.88 -15.39
CA THR A 578 17.24 24.40 -16.76
C THR A 578 15.92 24.04 -17.42
N LEU A 579 15.50 22.78 -17.26
CA LEU A 579 14.21 22.29 -17.76
C LEU A 579 13.02 23.02 -17.13
N THR A 580 12.99 23.18 -15.81
CA THR A 580 11.94 23.94 -15.12
C THR A 580 11.92 25.43 -15.48
N LYS A 581 13.08 26.04 -15.76
CA LYS A 581 13.13 27.42 -16.28
C LYS A 581 12.51 27.53 -17.67
N GLN A 582 12.66 26.53 -18.53
CA GLN A 582 12.03 26.52 -19.85
C GLN A 582 10.51 26.41 -19.73
N ILE A 583 9.99 25.56 -18.84
CA ILE A 583 8.57 25.52 -18.47
C ILE A 583 8.08 26.92 -18.06
N LEU A 584 8.81 27.59 -17.17
CA LEU A 584 8.42 28.90 -16.65
C LEU A 584 8.47 30.01 -17.72
N LYS A 585 9.34 29.89 -18.72
CA LYS A 585 9.46 30.87 -19.83
C LYS A 585 8.36 30.73 -20.88
N ASP A 586 7.76 29.54 -21.01
CA ASP A 586 6.72 29.34 -22.01
C ASP A 586 5.47 30.16 -21.66
N GLY A 587 5.02 31.01 -22.58
CA GLY A 587 3.85 31.86 -22.43
C GLY A 587 2.54 31.08 -22.39
N SER A 588 2.51 29.90 -23.02
CA SER A 588 1.32 29.09 -23.24
C SER A 588 0.64 28.55 -21.98
N TYR A 589 1.39 28.42 -20.88
CA TYR A 589 0.94 27.78 -19.65
C TYR A 589 0.18 28.73 -18.68
N ALA A 590 -0.07 29.99 -19.05
CA ALA A 590 -0.89 30.91 -18.26
C ALA A 590 -2.38 30.77 -18.62
N HIS A 591 -3.05 29.76 -18.07
CA HIS A 591 -4.50 29.59 -18.20
C HIS A 591 -5.17 29.42 -16.83
#